data_AF-A0A066Z469-F1
#
_entry.id   AF-A0A066Z469-F1
#
_cell.length_a   1.000
_cell.length_b   1.000
_cell.length_c   1.000
_cell.angle_alpha   90.00
_cell.angle_beta   90.00
_cell.angle_gamma   90.00
#
_symmetry.space_group_name_H-M   'P 1'
#
loop_
_entity.id
_entity.type
_entity.pdbx_description
1 polymer ?
#
loop_
_entity_poly.entity_id
_entity_poly.type
_entity_poly.pdbx_seq_one_letter_code
_entity_poly.pdbx_strand_id
1 'polypeptide(L)'
;MTSPPPAAARTPAPPAGWRGSDRVTAPLRPALAALGRLDRLGRSTGPVLRRGGLAAFLLAPGAAEPVPDLLGWLGWVPELRLPIDAVAAHPGEPRVPEPRTADWLRAGAERPALDLRSPDLLCLLDALADACARERLGLPPAR
;
A
#
# COMPACT_ATOMS: atom_id res chain seq x y z
N MET A 1 14.44 -47.35 -26.86
CA MET A 1 13.75 -46.75 -25.71
C MET A 1 14.08 -45.27 -25.72
N THR A 2 13.15 -44.44 -26.17
CA THR A 2 13.32 -43.00 -26.44
C THR A 2 13.12 -42.22 -25.15
N SER A 3 14.11 -41.42 -24.74
CA SER A 3 13.98 -40.51 -23.59
C SER A 3 12.90 -39.46 -23.83
N PRO A 4 12.11 -39.09 -22.81
CA PRO A 4 11.14 -38.01 -22.94
C PRO A 4 11.87 -36.66 -23.05
N PRO A 5 11.27 -35.67 -23.74
CA PRO A 5 11.86 -34.33 -23.82
C PRO A 5 11.87 -33.65 -22.44
N PRO A 6 12.83 -32.76 -22.17
CA PRO A 6 12.87 -32.00 -20.93
C PRO A 6 11.61 -31.15 -20.81
N ALA A 7 10.91 -31.29 -19.68
CA ALA A 7 9.75 -30.49 -19.36
C ALA A 7 10.13 -29.01 -19.48
N ALA A 8 9.51 -28.31 -20.43
CA ALA A 8 9.66 -26.86 -20.56
C ALA A 8 9.42 -26.24 -19.18
N ALA A 9 10.42 -25.52 -18.67
CA ALA A 9 10.32 -24.80 -17.41
C ALA A 9 9.05 -23.96 -17.47
N ARG A 10 8.03 -24.33 -16.69
CA ARG A 10 6.79 -23.56 -16.58
C ARG A 10 7.21 -22.20 -16.04
N THR A 11 7.22 -21.19 -16.90
CA THR A 11 7.33 -19.79 -16.48
C THR A 11 6.28 -19.60 -15.39
N PRO A 12 6.64 -19.24 -14.15
CA PRO A 12 5.66 -19.04 -13.09
C PRO A 12 4.68 -18.00 -13.59
N ALA A 13 3.39 -18.37 -13.60
CA ALA A 13 2.32 -17.44 -13.96
C ALA A 13 2.43 -16.23 -13.04
N PRO A 14 2.27 -14.99 -13.55
CA PRO A 14 2.32 -13.82 -12.69
C PRO A 14 1.24 -14.00 -11.60
N PRO A 15 1.56 -13.75 -10.31
CA PRO A 15 0.63 -14.00 -9.24
C PRO A 15 -0.66 -13.23 -9.50
N ALA A 16 -1.78 -13.94 -9.56
CA ALA A 16 -3.13 -13.38 -9.77
C ALA A 16 -3.61 -12.50 -8.59
N GLY A 17 -2.68 -12.01 -7.77
CA GLY A 17 -2.92 -11.53 -6.41
C GLY A 17 -3.39 -10.09 -6.26
N TRP A 18 -3.11 -9.27 -7.27
CA TRP A 18 -3.05 -7.79 -7.20
C TRP A 18 -4.18 -7.10 -7.96
N ARG A 19 -4.85 -7.86 -8.83
CA ARG A 19 -5.92 -7.39 -9.70
C ARG A 19 -7.18 -7.29 -8.84
N GLY A 20 -7.59 -6.08 -8.47
CA GLY A 20 -8.75 -5.83 -7.62
C GLY A 20 -8.43 -5.36 -6.19
N SER A 21 -7.17 -5.06 -5.88
CA SER A 21 -6.83 -4.43 -4.59
C SER A 21 -7.27 -2.98 -4.55
N ASP A 22 -7.90 -2.63 -3.44
CA ASP A 22 -8.11 -1.24 -3.04
C ASP A 22 -6.75 -0.58 -2.77
N ARG A 23 -6.73 0.75 -2.70
CA ARG A 23 -5.49 1.49 -2.43
C ARG A 23 -5.69 2.65 -1.48
N VAL A 24 -4.68 2.90 -0.66
CA VAL A 24 -4.48 4.18 0.01
C VAL A 24 -3.25 4.84 -0.58
N THR A 25 -3.38 6.11 -0.94
CA THR A 25 -2.30 6.91 -1.52
C THR A 25 -1.94 8.10 -0.66
N ALA A 26 -0.64 8.40 -0.59
CA ALA A 26 -0.10 9.59 0.08
C ALA A 26 1.10 10.14 -0.70
N PRO A 27 1.49 11.42 -0.51
CA PRO A 27 2.71 11.97 -1.09
C PRO A 27 3.94 11.13 -0.73
N LEU A 28 4.86 11.00 -1.67
CA LEU A 28 5.98 10.06 -1.56
C LEU A 28 6.88 10.34 -0.36
N ARG A 29 7.17 11.61 -0.03
CA ARG A 29 8.07 11.96 1.08
C ARG A 29 7.48 11.56 2.44
N PRO A 30 6.24 11.94 2.81
CA PRO A 30 5.55 11.43 3.99
C PRO A 30 5.43 9.91 3.99
N ALA A 31 5.11 9.29 2.85
CA ALA A 31 4.97 7.85 2.76
C ALA A 31 6.28 7.10 3.07
N LEU A 32 7.43 7.61 2.61
CA LEU A 32 8.75 7.07 2.94
C LEU A 32 9.07 7.23 4.43
N ALA A 33 8.72 8.37 5.04
CA ALA A 33 8.88 8.58 6.47
C ALA A 33 8.01 7.60 7.29
N ALA A 34 6.75 7.41 6.88
CA ALA A 34 5.82 6.46 7.48
C ALA A 34 6.33 5.02 7.36
N LEU A 35 6.85 4.62 6.18
CA LEU A 35 7.48 3.32 5.97
C LEU A 35 8.65 3.10 6.93
N GLY A 36 9.53 4.09 7.09
CA GLY A 36 10.63 4.00 8.04
C GLY A 36 10.16 3.81 9.50
N ARG A 37 9.08 4.49 9.91
CA ARG A 37 8.48 4.31 11.25
C ARG A 37 7.91 2.90 11.41
N LEU A 38 7.18 2.41 10.40
CA LEU A 38 6.55 1.08 10.43
C LEU A 38 7.60 -0.04 10.47
N ASP A 39 8.71 0.13 9.76
CA ASP A 39 9.85 -0.81 9.81
C ASP A 39 10.46 -0.88 11.21
N ARG A 40 10.66 0.26 11.88
CA ARG A 40 11.15 0.29 13.27
C ARG A 40 10.19 -0.37 14.26
N LEU A 41 8.89 -0.30 13.99
CA LEU A 41 7.85 -0.93 14.78
C LEU A 41 7.61 -2.40 14.42
N GLY A 42 8.31 -2.94 13.41
CA GLY A 42 8.10 -4.30 12.93
C GLY A 42 6.72 -4.53 12.32
N ARG A 43 6.08 -3.50 11.77
CA ARG A 43 4.72 -3.53 11.20
C ARG A 43 4.76 -3.82 9.71
N SER A 44 3.84 -4.69 9.24
CA SER A 44 3.70 -4.95 7.82
C SER A 44 2.92 -3.83 7.16
N THR A 45 3.38 -3.37 6.00
CA THR A 45 2.63 -2.43 5.15
C THR A 45 2.03 -3.11 3.92
N GLY A 46 2.29 -4.41 3.77
CA GLY A 46 2.08 -5.10 2.52
C GLY A 46 2.90 -4.47 1.38
N PRO A 47 2.44 -4.66 0.14
CA PRO A 47 3.09 -4.09 -1.02
C PRO A 47 2.81 -2.59 -1.21
N VAL A 48 3.82 -1.86 -1.71
CA VAL A 48 3.76 -0.43 -1.93
C VAL A 48 4.36 -0.05 -3.28
N LEU A 49 3.56 0.66 -4.09
CA LEU A 49 3.92 1.15 -5.41
C LEU A 49 4.30 2.63 -5.35
N ARG A 50 5.20 3.06 -6.21
CA ARG A 50 5.43 4.46 -6.54
C ARG A 50 4.65 4.82 -7.81
N ARG A 51 3.92 5.93 -7.77
CA ARG A 51 3.16 6.45 -8.92
C ARG A 51 3.14 7.98 -8.91
N GLY A 52 3.81 8.61 -9.86
CA GLY A 52 3.66 10.06 -10.11
C GLY A 52 3.87 10.96 -8.88
N GLY A 53 4.85 10.64 -8.02
CA GLY A 53 5.11 11.40 -6.78
C GLY A 53 4.27 10.97 -5.57
N LEU A 54 3.41 9.96 -5.73
CA LEU A 54 2.66 9.33 -4.66
C LEU A 54 3.20 7.93 -4.37
N ALA A 55 2.99 7.45 -3.15
CA ALA A 55 3.06 6.04 -2.80
C ALA A 55 1.63 5.47 -2.74
N ALA A 56 1.42 4.28 -3.27
CA ALA A 56 0.15 3.56 -3.21
C ALA A 56 0.32 2.26 -2.41
N PHE A 57 -0.34 2.19 -1.26
CA PHE A 57 -0.41 1.03 -0.38
C PHE A 57 -1.60 0.19 -0.77
N LEU A 58 -1.39 -1.11 -0.96
CA LEU A 58 -2.46 -1.99 -1.39
C LEU A 58 -3.26 -2.49 -0.20
N LEU A 59 -4.58 -2.39 -0.33
CA LEU A 59 -5.55 -2.87 0.63
C LEU A 59 -6.39 -4.03 0.05
N ALA A 60 -6.93 -4.84 0.96
CA ALA A 60 -7.89 -5.87 0.58
C ALA A 60 -9.13 -5.20 -0.07
N PRO A 61 -9.81 -5.87 -1.01
CA PRO A 61 -11.03 -5.32 -1.61
C PRO A 61 -12.06 -4.93 -0.55
N GLY A 62 -12.65 -3.74 -0.68
CA GLY A 62 -13.60 -3.16 0.27
C GLY A 62 -12.96 -2.48 1.48
N ALA A 63 -11.64 -2.54 1.65
CA ALA A 63 -10.98 -1.89 2.78
C ALA A 63 -10.68 -0.39 2.55
N ALA A 64 -10.81 0.13 1.32
CA ALA A 64 -10.69 1.58 1.09
C ALA A 64 -11.90 2.38 1.59
N GLU A 65 -13.11 1.82 1.54
CA GLU A 65 -14.33 2.54 1.92
C GLU A 65 -14.27 3.07 3.36
N PRO A 66 -13.86 2.30 4.38
CA PRO A 66 -13.88 2.78 5.77
C PRO A 66 -12.69 3.68 6.13
N VAL A 67 -11.72 3.89 5.23
CA VAL A 67 -10.49 4.62 5.57
C VAL A 67 -10.74 6.04 6.09
N PRO A 68 -11.63 6.85 5.50
CA PRO A 68 -11.92 8.18 6.04
C PRO A 68 -12.43 8.13 7.48
N ASP A 69 -13.33 7.19 7.78
CA ASP A 69 -13.89 7.01 9.13
C ASP A 69 -12.83 6.50 10.12
N LEU A 70 -11.95 5.60 9.68
CA LEU A 70 -10.83 5.11 10.48
C LEU A 70 -9.83 6.21 10.80
N LEU A 71 -9.53 7.09 9.84
CA LEU A 71 -8.70 8.28 10.08
C LEU A 71 -9.37 9.20 11.10
N GLY A 72 -10.67 9.46 10.95
CA GLY A 72 -11.44 10.22 11.93
C GLY A 72 -11.41 9.62 13.34
N TRP A 73 -11.58 8.30 13.45
CA TRP A 73 -11.50 7.57 14.73
C TRP A 73 -10.10 7.66 15.37
N LEU A 74 -9.04 7.67 14.56
CA LEU A 74 -7.65 7.91 15.01
C LEU A 74 -7.38 9.38 15.40
N GLY A 75 -8.35 10.29 15.23
CA GLY A 75 -8.21 11.72 15.53
C GLY A 75 -7.74 12.56 14.33
N TRP A 76 -7.56 11.96 13.16
CA TRP A 76 -7.16 12.63 11.92
C TRP A 76 -8.39 13.14 11.18
N VAL A 77 -8.94 14.26 11.65
CA VAL A 77 -10.21 14.81 11.14
C VAL A 77 -10.07 15.46 9.75
N PRO A 78 -11.15 15.51 8.93
CA PRO A 78 -11.12 16.05 7.56
C PRO A 78 -10.60 17.49 7.45
N GLU A 79 -10.78 18.31 8.50
CA GLU A 79 -10.34 19.70 8.56
C GLU A 79 -8.82 19.85 8.44
N LEU A 80 -8.06 18.81 8.78
CA LEU A 80 -6.61 18.78 8.62
C LEU A 80 -6.19 18.73 7.14
N ARG A 81 -7.12 18.35 6.24
CA ARG A 81 -6.90 18.27 4.78
C ARG A 81 -5.62 17.50 4.44
N LEU A 82 -5.41 16.37 5.12
CA LEU A 82 -4.27 15.50 4.86
C LEU A 82 -4.41 14.94 3.43
N PRO A 83 -3.33 14.94 2.64
CA PRO A 83 -3.34 14.41 1.27
C PRO A 83 -3.32 12.87 1.28
N ILE A 84 -4.30 12.25 1.92
CA ILE A 84 -4.45 10.80 1.99
C ILE A 84 -5.77 10.45 1.31
N ASP A 85 -5.68 9.71 0.21
CA ASP A 85 -6.85 9.28 -0.55
C ASP A 85 -6.97 7.76 -0.50
N ALA A 86 -8.18 7.27 -0.27
CA ALA A 86 -8.51 5.85 -0.36
C ALA A 86 -9.40 5.61 -1.57
N VAL A 87 -9.04 4.65 -2.42
CA VAL A 87 -9.76 4.38 -3.66
C VAL A 87 -10.02 2.89 -3.78
N ALA A 88 -11.31 2.55 -3.91
CA ALA A 88 -11.74 1.18 -4.19
C ALA A 88 -11.28 0.76 -5.60
N ALA A 89 -10.94 -0.52 -5.76
CA ALA A 89 -10.59 -1.07 -7.05
C ALA A 89 -11.77 -0.96 -8.03
N HIS A 90 -11.64 -0.15 -9.08
CA HIS A 90 -12.63 -0.10 -10.14
C HIS A 90 -12.42 -1.27 -11.13
N PRO A 91 -13.49 -1.97 -11.56
CA PRO A 91 -13.37 -3.15 -12.43
C PRO A 91 -12.72 -2.87 -13.80
N GLY A 92 -12.59 -1.60 -14.20
CA GLY A 92 -11.96 -1.16 -15.45
C GLY A 92 -10.65 -0.37 -15.31
N GLU A 93 -10.17 -0.07 -14.09
CA GLU A 93 -8.91 0.66 -13.93
C GLU A 93 -7.71 -0.26 -14.22
N PRO A 94 -6.59 0.29 -14.76
CA PRO A 94 -5.37 -0.48 -14.96
C PRO A 94 -4.93 -1.06 -13.62
N ARG A 95 -5.19 -2.36 -13.52
CA ARG A 95 -4.82 -3.27 -12.46
C ARG A 95 -3.33 -3.05 -12.19
N VAL A 96 -2.96 -2.90 -10.91
CA VAL A 96 -1.59 -2.81 -10.39
C VAL A 96 -0.59 -3.41 -11.40
N PRO A 97 0.42 -2.65 -11.88
CA PRO A 97 1.29 -3.11 -12.94
C PRO A 97 1.88 -4.47 -12.56
N GLU A 98 2.06 -5.35 -13.54
CA GLU A 98 2.64 -6.66 -13.26
C GLU A 98 3.94 -6.49 -12.48
N PRO A 99 4.24 -7.34 -11.48
CA PRO A 99 5.34 -7.12 -10.55
C PRO A 99 6.70 -6.82 -11.19
N ARG A 100 6.91 -7.22 -12.45
CA ARG A 100 8.16 -6.99 -13.19
C ARG A 100 8.27 -5.61 -13.87
N THR A 101 7.18 -4.85 -13.98
CA THR A 101 7.14 -3.54 -14.67
C THR A 101 6.69 -2.39 -13.77
N ALA A 102 6.30 -2.67 -12.53
CA ALA A 102 5.91 -1.64 -11.57
C ALA A 102 7.14 -1.02 -10.85
N ASP A 103 7.05 0.27 -10.57
CA ASP A 103 8.01 0.97 -9.70
C ASP A 103 7.66 0.66 -8.23
N TRP A 104 8.25 -0.40 -7.68
CA TRP A 104 7.97 -0.84 -6.31
C TRP A 104 8.82 -0.08 -5.30
N LEU A 105 8.16 0.52 -4.30
CA LEU A 105 8.82 0.92 -3.05
C LEU A 105 9.01 -0.28 -2.13
N ARG A 106 8.05 -1.21 -2.16
CA ARG A 106 8.09 -2.49 -1.44
C ARG A 106 7.30 -3.53 -2.22
N ALA A 107 7.98 -4.56 -2.72
CA ALA A 107 7.33 -5.61 -3.52
C ALA A 107 6.41 -6.54 -2.68
N GLY A 108 6.54 -6.56 -1.35
CA GLY A 108 5.75 -7.40 -0.45
C GLY A 108 6.01 -8.91 -0.62
N ALA A 109 5.51 -9.72 0.32
CA ALA A 109 5.38 -11.18 0.12
C ALA A 109 4.12 -11.48 -0.70
N GLU A 110 4.01 -12.69 -1.30
CA GLU A 110 3.01 -13.07 -2.31
C GLU A 110 1.53 -12.72 -2.00
N ARG A 111 1.14 -12.47 -0.74
CA ARG A 111 -0.11 -11.84 -0.29
C ARG A 111 -0.12 -11.60 1.23
N PRO A 112 -1.02 -10.77 1.80
CA PRO A 112 -2.07 -10.00 1.14
C PRO A 112 -1.99 -8.51 1.44
N ALA A 113 -2.63 -7.72 0.59
CA ALA A 113 -2.99 -6.35 0.90
C ALA A 113 -3.65 -6.25 2.30
N LEU A 114 -3.40 -5.16 3.04
CA LEU A 114 -3.92 -5.02 4.41
C LEU A 114 -5.45 -4.99 4.41
N ASP A 115 -6.09 -5.77 5.28
CA ASP A 115 -7.53 -5.79 5.46
C ASP A 115 -7.95 -5.06 6.75
N LEU A 116 -9.26 -4.90 6.94
CA LEU A 116 -9.84 -4.23 8.12
C LEU A 116 -9.64 -4.98 9.44
N ARG A 117 -9.26 -6.26 9.39
CA ARG A 117 -8.97 -7.08 10.58
C ARG A 117 -7.50 -6.95 11.00
N SER A 118 -6.66 -6.44 10.12
CA SER A 118 -5.24 -6.27 10.38
C SER A 118 -4.99 -5.07 11.30
N PRO A 119 -4.36 -5.26 12.47
CA PRO A 119 -3.94 -4.12 13.30
C PRO A 119 -2.93 -3.23 12.58
N ASP A 120 -2.20 -3.80 11.60
CA ASP A 120 -1.20 -3.08 10.84
C ASP A 120 -1.84 -2.04 9.89
N LEU A 121 -3.13 -2.17 9.54
CA LEU A 121 -3.85 -1.14 8.79
C LEU A 121 -3.97 0.15 9.60
N LEU A 122 -4.38 0.05 10.87
CA LEU A 122 -4.48 1.22 11.73
C LEU A 122 -3.12 1.87 11.97
N CYS A 123 -2.08 1.06 12.18
CA CYS A 123 -0.71 1.57 12.29
C CYS A 123 -0.25 2.27 11.01
N LEU A 124 -0.58 1.72 9.84
CA LEU A 124 -0.28 2.35 8.55
C LEU A 124 -0.98 3.71 8.42
N LEU A 125 -2.29 3.77 8.68
CA LEU A 125 -3.07 5.00 8.57
C LEU A 125 -2.56 6.07 9.53
N ASP A 126 -2.29 5.72 10.78
CA ASP A 126 -1.72 6.64 11.77
C ASP A 126 -0.34 7.16 11.34
N ALA A 127 0.55 6.27 10.88
CA ALA A 127 1.88 6.65 10.45
C ALA A 127 1.85 7.56 9.22
N LEU A 128 0.96 7.30 8.26
CA LEU A 128 0.77 8.16 7.09
C LEU A 128 0.25 9.53 7.48
N ALA A 129 -0.76 9.57 8.35
CA ALA A 129 -1.39 10.80 8.78
C ALA A 129 -0.44 11.68 9.60
N ASP A 130 0.31 11.11 10.55
CA ASP A 130 1.36 11.81 11.29
C ASP A 130 2.46 12.35 10.36
N ALA A 131 2.94 11.54 9.41
CA ALA A 131 3.96 11.99 8.47
C ALA A 131 3.46 13.13 7.57
N CYS A 132 2.21 13.06 7.09
CA CYS A 132 1.60 14.11 6.28
C CYS A 132 1.39 15.40 7.10
N ALA A 133 0.92 15.27 8.34
CA ALA A 133 0.75 16.41 9.24
C ALA A 133 2.09 17.10 9.53
N ARG A 134 3.13 16.31 9.85
CA ARG A 134 4.49 16.83 10.08
C ARG A 134 5.04 17.56 8.87
N GLU A 135 4.93 16.99 7.67
CA GLU A 135 5.40 17.65 6.45
C GLU A 135 4.69 18.99 6.22
N ARG A 136 3.36 19.03 6.37
CA ARG A 136 2.58 20.27 6.25
C ARG A 136 2.97 21.33 7.28
N LEU A 137 3.32 20.90 8.49
CA LEU A 137 3.75 21.78 9.58
C LEU A 137 5.25 22.13 9.52
N GLY A 138 6.00 21.62 8.53
CA GLY A 138 7.45 21.83 8.44
C GLY A 138 8.24 21.15 9.56
N LEU A 139 7.65 20.15 10.22
CA LEU A 139 8.29 19.39 11.29
C LEU A 139 9.16 18.26 10.71
N PRO A 140 10.23 17.86 11.42
CA PRO A 140 11.01 16.68 11.01
C PRO A 140 10.12 15.42 11.00
N PRO A 141 10.53 14.31 10.36
CA PRO A 141 9.82 13.04 10.50
C PRO A 141 9.87 12.53 11.96
N ALA A 142 8.86 11.77 12.37
CA ALA A 142 8.86 11.11 13.68
C ALA A 142 10.04 10.14 13.80
N ARG A 143 10.75 10.20 14.94
CA ARG A 143 11.88 9.32 15.26
C ARG A 143 11.37 7.99 15.76
#